data_AF-A0A2E5NSN2-F1
#
_entry.id   AF-A0A2E5NSN2-F1
#
_cell.length_a   1.000
_cell.length_b   1.000
_cell.length_c   1.000
_cell.angle_alpha   90.00
_cell.angle_beta   90.00
_cell.angle_gamma   90.00
#
_symmetry.space_group_name_H-M   'P 1'
#
loop_
_entity.id
_entity.type
_entity.pdbx_description
1 polymer ?
#
loop_
_entity_poly.entity_id
_entity_poly.type
_entity_poly.pdbx_seq_one_letter_code
_entity_poly.pdbx_strand_id
1 'polypeptide(L)'
;MRTKALVSVVAVLLFTTSCGSNPAFKEDVAKHIHGQCEAGLDAQAESKSLLQEAGRTIADACECAVNIVADNYSVLDLTMMGDETMNVVFTNAGRTCAERFASD
;
A
#
# COMPACT_ATOMS: atom_id res chain seq x y z
N MET A 1 -26.76 -3.83 -60.32
CA MET A 1 -27.77 -4.82 -59.91
C MET A 1 -27.18 -5.68 -58.79
N ARG A 2 -27.94 -5.87 -57.69
CA ARG A 2 -27.99 -7.07 -56.79
C ARG A 2 -26.65 -7.49 -56.12
N THR A 3 -26.48 -7.66 -54.82
CA THR A 3 -27.37 -8.10 -53.73
C THR A 3 -26.72 -7.79 -52.38
N LYS A 4 -27.53 -7.55 -51.34
CA LYS A 4 -27.17 -7.51 -49.91
C LYS A 4 -26.70 -8.88 -49.38
N ALA A 5 -25.77 -8.88 -48.44
CA ALA A 5 -25.67 -9.82 -47.29
C ALA A 5 -24.64 -9.23 -46.28
N LEU A 6 -25.04 -8.54 -45.22
CA LEU A 6 -25.41 -9.04 -43.88
C LEU A 6 -24.38 -9.98 -43.22
N VAL A 7 -23.70 -9.41 -42.21
CA VAL A 7 -23.34 -9.98 -40.89
C VAL A 7 -22.34 -11.14 -40.85
N SER A 8 -21.16 -10.84 -40.29
CA SER A 8 -20.66 -11.61 -39.16
C SER A 8 -19.76 -10.75 -38.28
N VAL A 9 -20.34 -10.36 -37.16
CA VAL A 9 -19.66 -9.90 -35.94
C VAL A 9 -18.66 -10.98 -35.54
N VAL A 10 -17.38 -10.66 -35.58
CA VAL A 10 -16.37 -11.40 -34.80
C VAL A 10 -15.69 -10.37 -33.92
N ALA A 11 -16.38 -10.08 -32.81
CA ALA A 11 -15.78 -9.55 -31.62
C ALA A 11 -14.80 -10.60 -31.09
N VAL A 12 -13.51 -10.28 -31.11
CA VAL A 12 -12.51 -10.93 -30.24
C VAL A 12 -11.96 -9.84 -29.33
N LEU A 13 -12.78 -9.47 -28.37
CA LEU A 13 -12.37 -8.82 -27.13
C LEU A 13 -12.12 -9.93 -26.12
N LEU A 14 -10.87 -10.40 -25.99
CA LEU A 14 -10.40 -11.09 -24.80
C LEU A 14 -8.92 -10.77 -24.58
N PHE A 15 -8.62 -9.49 -24.31
CA PHE A 15 -7.53 -9.20 -23.39
C PHE A 15 -8.07 -9.49 -21.98
N THR A 16 -7.87 -10.71 -21.49
CA THR A 16 -8.03 -11.03 -20.07
C THR A 16 -6.83 -10.49 -19.30
N THR A 17 -6.72 -9.17 -19.23
CA THR A 17 -5.84 -8.41 -18.33
C THR A 17 -6.65 -7.17 -17.96
N SER A 18 -7.35 -7.10 -16.84
CA SER A 18 -6.89 -7.38 -15.48
C SER A 18 -8.01 -8.01 -14.66
N CYS A 19 -7.70 -9.11 -13.98
CA CYS A 19 -8.44 -9.52 -12.80
C CYS A 19 -8.50 -8.30 -11.86
N GLY A 20 -9.70 -7.81 -11.60
CA GLY A 20 -9.93 -6.46 -11.08
C GLY A 20 -9.12 -6.19 -9.81
N SER A 21 -8.16 -5.26 -9.90
CA SER A 21 -7.70 -4.56 -8.70
C SER A 21 -8.85 -3.64 -8.30
N ASN A 22 -9.74 -4.13 -7.44
CA ASN A 22 -10.77 -3.32 -6.83
C ASN A 22 -10.07 -2.10 -6.20
N PRO A 23 -10.33 -0.85 -6.63
CA PRO A 23 -9.66 0.32 -6.07
C PRO A 23 -9.90 0.44 -4.57
N ALA A 24 -11.06 -0.04 -4.07
CA ALA A 24 -11.32 -0.18 -2.64
C ALA A 24 -10.32 -1.12 -1.94
N PHE A 25 -9.88 -2.19 -2.61
CA PHE A 25 -8.88 -3.11 -2.06
C PHE A 25 -7.51 -2.43 -1.87
N LYS A 26 -7.13 -1.47 -2.73
CA LYS A 26 -5.90 -0.68 -2.52
C LYS A 26 -6.02 0.23 -1.29
N GLU A 27 -7.19 0.84 -1.11
CA GLU A 27 -7.46 1.70 0.05
C GLU A 27 -7.52 0.89 1.36
N ASP A 28 -8.13 -0.29 1.34
CA ASP A 28 -8.20 -1.18 2.49
C ASP A 28 -6.81 -1.70 2.89
N VAL A 29 -5.97 -2.05 1.92
CA VAL A 29 -4.57 -2.42 2.17
C VAL A 29 -3.78 -1.24 2.75
N ALA A 30 -3.95 -0.03 2.21
CA ALA A 30 -3.31 1.16 2.75
C ALA A 30 -3.74 1.44 4.19
N LYS A 31 -5.05 1.35 4.50
CA LYS A 31 -5.57 1.48 5.87
C LYS A 31 -5.04 0.39 6.80
N HIS A 32 -4.90 -0.84 6.31
CA HIS A 32 -4.34 -1.93 7.09
C HIS A 32 -2.87 -1.68 7.44
N ILE A 33 -2.05 -1.32 6.44
CA ILE A 33 -0.64 -0.93 6.65
C ILE A 33 -0.54 0.21 7.66
N HIS A 34 -1.35 1.25 7.46
CA HIS A 34 -1.36 2.43 8.31
C HIS A 34 -1.69 2.08 9.76
N GLY A 35 -2.80 1.38 10.01
CA GLY A 35 -3.20 1.01 11.36
C GLY A 35 -2.21 0.09 12.09
N GLN A 36 -1.60 -0.87 11.38
CA GLN A 36 -0.57 -1.73 11.97
C GLN A 36 0.74 -0.98 12.23
N CYS A 37 1.11 -0.05 11.34
CA CYS A 37 2.23 0.85 11.56
C CYS A 37 2.01 1.72 12.80
N GLU A 38 0.82 2.31 12.98
CA GLU A 38 0.53 3.15 14.15
C GLU A 38 0.67 2.37 15.45
N ALA A 39 0.08 1.16 15.52
CA ALA A 39 0.19 0.30 16.68
C ALA A 39 1.65 -0.08 16.99
N GLY A 40 2.45 -0.37 15.95
CA GLY A 40 3.86 -0.70 16.08
C GLY A 40 4.74 0.48 16.51
N LEU A 41 4.47 1.69 16.00
CA LEU A 41 5.21 2.90 16.35
C LEU A 41 4.81 3.42 17.73
N ASP A 42 3.56 3.27 18.14
CA ASP A 42 3.14 3.68 19.48
C ASP A 42 3.84 2.85 20.58
N ALA A 43 4.24 1.62 20.28
CA ALA A 43 5.08 0.83 21.18
C ALA A 43 6.55 1.30 21.24
N GLN A 44 7.00 2.19 20.35
CA GLN A 44 8.40 2.62 20.23
C GLN A 44 8.62 4.05 20.72
N ALA A 45 9.16 4.18 21.94
CA ALA A 45 9.44 5.48 22.56
C ALA A 45 10.41 6.35 21.74
N GLU A 46 11.43 5.77 21.13
CA GLU A 46 12.42 6.49 20.31
C GLU A 46 11.80 7.12 19.06
N SER A 47 11.02 6.34 18.30
CA SER A 47 10.32 6.84 17.12
C SER A 47 9.37 7.99 17.47
N LYS A 48 8.69 7.90 18.61
CA LYS A 48 7.83 8.98 19.12
C LYS A 48 8.62 10.25 19.45
N SER A 49 9.80 10.13 20.07
CA SER A 49 10.66 11.29 20.36
C SER A 49 11.11 11.98 19.07
N LEU A 50 11.60 11.21 18.09
CA LEU A 50 12.05 11.72 16.80
C LEU A 50 10.94 12.48 16.07
N LEU A 51 9.73 11.92 16.06
CA LEU A 51 8.57 12.58 15.45
C LEU A 51 8.19 13.86 16.18
N GLN A 52 8.20 13.85 17.51
CA GLN A 52 7.91 15.04 18.31
C GLN A 52 8.94 16.15 18.07
N GLU A 53 10.23 15.81 18.00
CA GLU A 53 11.32 16.74 17.70
C GLU A 53 11.16 17.35 16.30
N ALA A 54 10.71 16.55 15.33
CA ALA A 54 10.41 16.99 13.96
C ALA A 54 9.06 17.73 13.81
N GLY A 55 8.27 17.88 14.88
CA GLY A 55 6.93 18.46 14.81
C GLY A 55 5.97 17.64 13.93
N ARG A 56 6.09 16.32 13.99
CA ARG A 56 5.28 15.32 13.26
C ARG A 56 4.59 14.37 14.24
N THR A 57 3.60 13.66 13.72
CA THR A 57 2.83 12.65 14.45
C THR A 57 3.16 11.24 13.95
N ILE A 58 2.76 10.22 14.71
CA ILE A 58 2.84 8.82 14.26
C ILE A 58 2.03 8.61 12.98
N ALA A 59 0.86 9.26 12.87
CA ALA A 59 0.02 9.18 11.69
C ALA A 59 0.75 9.68 10.44
N ASP A 60 1.52 10.78 10.54
CA ASP A 60 2.33 11.31 9.43
C ASP A 60 3.42 10.32 9.01
N ALA A 61 4.07 9.67 9.99
CA ALA A 61 5.08 8.65 9.73
C ALA A 61 4.49 7.43 9.02
N CYS A 62 3.29 7.01 9.43
CA CYS A 62 2.61 5.86 8.85
C CYS A 62 1.98 6.16 7.50
N GLU A 63 1.57 7.40 7.21
CA GLU A 63 1.18 7.82 5.87
C GLU A 63 2.36 7.75 4.90
N CYS A 64 3.55 8.17 5.34
CA CYS A 64 4.80 7.95 4.61
C CYS A 64 5.12 6.45 4.45
N ALA A 65 4.91 5.64 5.49
CA ALA A 65 5.20 4.21 5.48
C ALA A 65 4.38 3.45 4.44
N VAL A 66 3.11 3.83 4.22
CA VAL A 66 2.26 3.24 3.17
C VAL A 66 2.93 3.34 1.80
N ASN A 67 3.54 4.49 1.48
CA ASN A 67 4.24 4.67 0.21
C ASN A 67 5.50 3.80 0.14
N ILE A 68 6.30 3.74 1.22
CA ILE A 68 7.47 2.86 1.27
C ILE A 68 7.07 1.39 1.04
N VAL A 69 6.00 0.92 1.67
CA VAL A 69 5.52 -0.45 1.51
C VAL A 69 5.03 -0.69 0.09
N ALA A 70 4.24 0.24 -0.48
CA ALA A 70 3.71 0.14 -1.84
C ALA A 70 4.81 0.14 -2.92
N ASP A 71 5.92 0.83 -2.68
CA ASP A 71 7.06 0.89 -3.61
C ASP A 71 7.90 -0.39 -3.58
N ASN A 72 7.89 -1.14 -2.47
CA ASN A 72 8.78 -2.28 -2.25
C ASN A 72 8.08 -3.65 -2.29
N TYR A 73 6.75 -3.71 -2.14
CA TYR A 73 6.00 -4.95 -2.05
C TYR A 73 4.76 -4.92 -2.93
N SER A 74 4.47 -6.05 -3.58
CA SER A 74 3.14 -6.26 -4.15
C SER A 74 2.16 -6.72 -3.06
N VAL A 75 0.86 -6.49 -3.28
CA VAL A 75 -0.21 -7.03 -2.43
C VAL A 75 -0.06 -8.55 -2.22
N LEU A 76 0.31 -9.26 -3.28
CA LEU A 76 0.45 -10.72 -3.23
C LEU A 76 1.58 -11.11 -2.28
N ASP A 77 2.70 -10.39 -2.33
CA ASP A 77 3.85 -10.64 -1.44
C ASP A 77 3.47 -10.39 0.02
N LEU A 78 2.75 -9.30 0.30
CA LEU A 78 2.25 -8.99 1.65
C LEU A 78 1.31 -10.09 2.17
N THR A 79 0.41 -10.60 1.32
CA THR A 79 -0.53 -11.66 1.69
C THR A 79 0.17 -12.97 2.03
N MET A 80 1.34 -13.23 1.42
CA MET A 80 2.13 -14.45 1.69
C MET A 80 3.08 -14.32 2.89
N MET A 81 3.31 -13.11 3.39
CA MET A 81 4.36 -12.80 4.37
C MET A 81 4.03 -13.25 5.80
N GLY A 82 2.75 -13.45 6.11
CA GLY A 82 2.25 -13.75 7.45
C GLY A 82 2.23 -12.51 8.37
N ASP A 83 1.27 -12.48 9.28
CA ASP A 83 0.92 -11.27 10.05
C ASP A 83 2.08 -10.71 10.89
N GLU A 84 2.85 -11.57 11.58
CA GLU A 84 3.96 -11.13 12.42
C GLU A 84 5.07 -10.44 11.62
N THR A 85 5.48 -11.05 10.50
CA THR A 85 6.50 -10.50 9.61
C THR A 85 6.01 -9.21 8.96
N MET A 86 4.74 -9.20 8.54
CA MET A 86 4.10 -8.04 7.93
C MET A 86 4.06 -6.85 8.91
N ASN A 87 3.72 -7.09 10.17
CA ASN A 87 3.76 -6.06 11.23
C ASN A 87 5.17 -5.49 11.43
N VAL A 88 6.20 -6.33 11.39
CA VAL A 88 7.60 -5.88 11.48
C VAL A 88 7.96 -4.98 10.28
N VAL A 89 7.56 -5.36 9.07
CA VAL A 89 7.80 -4.55 7.86
C VAL A 89 7.13 -3.19 7.97
N PHE A 90 5.86 -3.13 8.37
CA PHE A 90 5.11 -1.88 8.48
C PHE A 90 5.67 -0.97 9.58
N THR A 91 6.01 -1.56 10.72
CA THR A 91 6.65 -0.87 11.83
C THR A 91 8.02 -0.30 11.45
N ASN A 92 8.83 -1.07 10.73
CA ASN A 92 10.14 -0.60 10.25
C ASN A 92 10.00 0.52 9.22
N ALA A 93 9.04 0.42 8.30
CA ALA A 93 8.76 1.48 7.35
C ALA A 93 8.37 2.80 8.05
N GLY A 94 7.52 2.72 9.09
CA GLY A 94 7.19 3.88 9.93
C GLY A 94 8.40 4.45 10.65
N ARG A 95 9.27 3.62 11.24
CA ARG A 95 10.52 4.08 11.88
C ARG A 95 11.44 4.79 10.88
N THR A 96 11.61 4.23 9.68
CA THR A 96 12.39 4.89 8.62
C THR A 96 11.82 6.26 8.25
N CYS A 97 10.50 6.42 8.22
CA CYS A 97 9.89 7.74 8.00
C CYS A 97 10.14 8.70 9.17
N ALA A 98 10.06 8.22 10.42
CA ALA A 98 10.37 9.03 11.60
C ALA A 98 11.82 9.54 11.60
N GLU A 99 12.78 8.67 11.27
CA GLU A 99 14.20 9.03 11.13
C GLU A 99 14.44 10.06 10.01
N ARG A 100 13.75 9.90 8.86
CA ARG A 100 13.82 10.85 7.74
C ARG A 100 13.32 12.23 8.16
N PHE A 101 12.15 12.31 8.81
CA PHE A 101 11.59 13.58 9.27
C PHE A 101 12.46 14.30 10.29
N ALA A 102 13.16 13.56 11.16
CA ALA A 102 14.09 14.16 12.12
C ALA A 102 15.38 14.67 11.46
N SER A 103 15.67 14.26 10.23
CA SER A 103 16.88 14.64 9.49
C SER A 103 16.65 15.74 8.44
N ASP A 104 15.40 16.11 8.18
CA ASP A 104 14.97 17.15 7.22
C ASP A 104 14.94 18.55 7.86
#